data_AF-A0A9P8IEP5-F1
#
_entry.id   AF-A0A9P8IEP5-F1
#
_cell.length_a   1.000
_cell.length_b   1.000
_cell.length_c   1.000
_cell.angle_alpha   90.00
_cell.angle_beta   90.00
_cell.angle_gamma   90.00
#
_symmetry.space_group_name_H-M   'P 1'
#
loop_
_entity.id
_entity.type
_entity.pdbx_description
1 polymer ?
#
loop_
_entity_poly.entity_id
_entity_poly.type
_entity_poly.pdbx_seq_one_letter_code
_entity_poly.pdbx_strand_id
1 'polypeptide(L)'
;MTANFEALRYNIGKLGKHLALTKRMVKTSARDTTLFSAFEVKLLDSSQKKVQRLLQKDTTLDAIFGRMFKPYESAEKAALLEPLKAIDKTSHLEDRLKENCTINTWVHAELLLVNHFHTRNLRFVDGDKYVGCSKPACFLCFQYISAHPGGFALPATHKKLYKGWRHPDIVDNPAAPAAAALTDRLEKCRADITNAMVQKIRAHLVEQI
;
A
#
# COMPACT_ATOMS: atom_id res chain seq x y z
N MET A 1 -16.21 31.91 -5.43
CA MET A 1 -15.07 32.35 -6.28
C MET A 1 -13.74 31.66 -5.95
N THR A 2 -13.46 31.32 -4.70
CA THR A 2 -12.18 30.69 -4.26
C THR A 2 -11.89 29.30 -4.84
N ALA A 3 -12.92 28.45 -4.99
CA ALA A 3 -12.77 27.09 -5.54
C ALA A 3 -12.21 27.08 -6.98
N ASN A 4 -12.53 28.09 -7.80
CA ASN A 4 -12.05 28.17 -9.18
C ASN A 4 -10.56 28.51 -9.25
N PHE A 5 -10.07 29.37 -8.36
CA PHE A 5 -8.65 29.70 -8.29
C PHE A 5 -7.81 28.56 -7.73
N GLU A 6 -8.29 27.82 -6.74
CA GLU A 6 -7.62 26.63 -6.22
C GLU A 6 -7.51 25.54 -7.30
N ALA A 7 -8.60 25.28 -8.02
CA ALA A 7 -8.61 24.34 -9.13
C ALA A 7 -7.64 24.77 -10.25
N LEU A 8 -7.65 26.06 -10.62
CA LEU A 8 -6.74 26.62 -11.62
C LEU A 8 -5.27 26.47 -11.19
N ARG A 9 -4.93 26.88 -9.97
CA ARG A 9 -3.57 26.73 -9.42
C ARG A 9 -3.13 25.27 -9.38
N TYR A 10 -4.03 24.36 -8.98
CA TYR A 10 -3.77 22.93 -8.95
C TYR A 10 -3.47 22.37 -10.35
N ASN A 11 -4.26 22.76 -11.35
CA ASN A 11 -4.10 22.31 -12.73
C ASN A 11 -2.84 22.89 -13.39
N ILE A 12 -2.55 24.18 -13.19
CA ILE A 12 -1.29 24.81 -13.63
C ILE A 12 -0.09 24.10 -12.99
N GLY A 13 -0.17 23.80 -11.69
CA GLY A 13 0.85 23.05 -10.98
C GLY A 13 1.09 21.65 -11.57
N LYS A 14 0.05 20.96 -12.05
CA LYS A 14 0.20 19.69 -12.77
C LYS A 14 0.90 19.85 -14.10
N LEU A 15 0.51 20.84 -14.91
CA LEU A 15 1.15 21.11 -16.21
C LEU A 15 2.63 21.46 -16.03
N GLY A 16 2.95 22.34 -15.08
CA GLY A 16 4.32 22.71 -14.76
C GLY A 16 5.20 21.53 -14.32
N LYS A 17 4.63 20.53 -13.64
CA LYS A 17 5.36 19.31 -13.27
C LYS A 17 5.84 18.51 -14.48
N HIS A 18 5.01 18.35 -15.51
CA HIS A 18 5.42 17.66 -16.72
C HIS A 18 6.61 18.35 -17.39
N LEU A 19 6.53 19.68 -17.56
CA LEU A 19 7.63 20.46 -18.13
C LEU A 19 8.91 20.34 -17.29
N ALA A 20 8.81 20.45 -15.96
CA ALA A 20 9.95 20.32 -15.06
C ALA A 20 10.59 18.92 -15.12
N LEU A 21 9.78 17.87 -15.19
CA LEU A 21 10.25 16.49 -15.32
C LEU A 21 10.94 16.25 -16.66
N THR A 22 10.36 16.69 -17.78
CA THR A 22 10.99 16.57 -19.09
C THR A 22 12.33 17.30 -19.15
N LYS A 23 12.40 18.54 -18.64
CA LYS A 23 13.66 19.29 -18.55
C LYS A 23 14.70 18.55 -17.70
N ARG A 24 14.28 17.95 -16.59
CA ARG A 24 15.17 17.15 -15.73
C ARG A 24 15.65 15.90 -16.46
N MET A 25 14.77 15.18 -17.14
CA MET A 25 15.13 14.00 -17.92
C MET A 25 16.17 14.32 -19.00
N VAL A 26 15.94 15.37 -19.81
CA VAL A 26 16.89 15.81 -20.86
C VAL A 26 18.24 16.22 -20.26
N LYS A 27 18.23 16.93 -19.12
CA LYS A 27 19.47 17.32 -18.43
C LYS A 27 20.21 16.11 -17.86
N THR A 28 19.48 15.11 -17.36
CA THR A 28 20.07 13.87 -16.84
C THR A 28 20.60 13.00 -17.97
N SER A 29 19.90 12.89 -19.10
CA SER A 29 20.35 12.09 -20.25
C SER A 29 21.64 12.61 -20.87
N ALA A 30 21.89 13.93 -20.77
CA ALA A 30 23.16 14.52 -21.19
C ALA A 30 24.32 14.20 -20.23
N ARG A 31 24.05 13.79 -18.99
CA ARG A 31 25.06 13.47 -17.96
C ARG A 31 25.34 11.98 -17.88
N ASP A 32 24.31 11.17 -18.07
CA ASP A 32 24.40 9.72 -18.07
C ASP A 32 23.65 9.20 -19.30
N THR A 33 24.39 9.04 -20.38
CA THR A 33 23.85 8.53 -21.64
C THR A 33 23.47 7.06 -21.54
N THR A 34 24.09 6.30 -20.63
CA THR A 34 23.90 4.85 -20.52
C THR A 34 22.50 4.47 -20.05
N LEU A 35 21.92 5.26 -19.14
CA LEU A 35 20.52 5.11 -18.70
C LEU A 35 19.51 5.28 -19.84
N PHE A 36 19.91 5.96 -20.93
CA PHE A 36 19.02 6.32 -22.04
C PHE A 36 19.41 5.69 -23.39
N SER A 37 20.55 5.00 -23.50
CA SER A 37 21.05 4.47 -24.76
C SER A 37 20.78 2.98 -25.00
N ALA A 38 20.29 2.24 -23.99
CA ALA A 38 20.04 0.80 -24.10
C ALA A 38 18.99 0.29 -23.08
N PHE A 39 17.81 0.91 -23.03
CA PHE A 39 16.73 0.46 -22.15
C PHE A 39 15.56 -0.15 -22.92
N GLU A 40 14.91 -1.12 -22.29
CA GLU A 40 13.65 -1.70 -22.76
C GLU A 40 12.53 -1.25 -21.81
N VAL A 41 11.43 -0.75 -22.38
CA VAL A 41 10.24 -0.46 -21.59
C VAL A 41 9.39 -1.71 -21.51
N LYS A 42 9.35 -2.34 -20.33
CA LYS A 42 8.46 -3.47 -20.04
C LYS A 42 7.18 -2.98 -19.40
N LEU A 43 6.05 -3.40 -19.96
CA LEU A 43 4.74 -3.15 -19.38
C LEU A 43 4.41 -4.26 -18.39
N LEU A 44 3.91 -3.85 -17.22
CA LEU A 44 3.33 -4.76 -16.24
C LEU A 44 1.85 -4.43 -16.10
N ASP A 45 1.01 -5.45 -16.26
CA ASP A 45 -0.43 -5.26 -16.15
C ASP A 45 -0.85 -4.81 -14.75
N SER A 46 -1.88 -3.98 -14.72
CA SER A 46 -2.54 -3.64 -13.46
C SER A 46 -3.24 -4.88 -12.90
N SER A 47 -3.32 -4.98 -11.57
CA SER A 47 -4.07 -6.07 -10.94
C SER A 47 -5.54 -6.03 -11.33
N GLN A 48 -6.14 -7.20 -11.51
CA GLN A 48 -7.58 -7.32 -11.63
C GLN A 48 -8.27 -6.87 -10.33
N LYS A 49 -9.40 -6.19 -10.48
CA LYS A 49 -10.24 -5.82 -9.33
C LYS A 49 -10.80 -7.10 -8.72
N LYS A 50 -10.70 -7.24 -7.40
CA LYS A 50 -11.33 -8.34 -6.66
C LYS A 50 -12.29 -7.79 -5.63
N VAL A 51 -13.49 -8.36 -5.60
CA VAL A 51 -14.48 -8.07 -4.58
C VAL A 51 -14.03 -8.77 -3.29
N GLN A 52 -13.78 -7.99 -2.25
CA GLN A 52 -13.61 -8.52 -0.89
C GLN A 52 -14.87 -8.25 -0.09
N ARG A 53 -15.32 -9.27 0.66
CA ARG A 53 -16.45 -9.17 1.58
C ARG A 53 -15.96 -9.36 3.00
N LEU A 54 -16.13 -8.34 3.82
CA LEU A 54 -16.02 -8.46 5.27
C LEU A 54 -17.26 -9.19 5.77
N LEU A 55 -17.08 -10.16 6.68
CA LEU A 55 -18.22 -10.79 7.33
C LEU A 55 -18.91 -9.74 8.20
N GLN A 56 -20.24 -9.68 8.17
CA GLN A 56 -20.97 -8.66 8.95
C GLN A 56 -20.66 -8.72 10.45
N LYS A 57 -20.51 -9.93 11.01
CA LYS A 57 -20.08 -10.12 12.41
C LYS A 57 -18.72 -9.51 12.75
N ASP A 58 -17.90 -9.27 11.73
CA ASP A 58 -16.56 -8.70 11.87
C ASP A 58 -16.54 -7.17 11.70
N THR A 59 -17.70 -6.52 11.50
CA THR A 59 -17.78 -5.07 11.26
C THR A 59 -18.09 -4.24 12.50
N THR A 60 -18.32 -4.87 13.66
CA THR A 60 -18.49 -4.14 14.92
C THR A 60 -17.15 -3.63 15.45
N LEU A 61 -17.18 -2.53 16.18
CA LEU A 61 -16.00 -1.95 16.82
C LEU A 61 -15.38 -2.96 17.79
N ASP A 62 -16.18 -3.64 18.63
CA ASP A 62 -15.68 -4.67 19.53
C ASP A 62 -14.94 -5.80 18.79
N ALA A 63 -15.48 -6.29 17.67
CA ALA A 63 -14.84 -7.35 16.89
C ALA A 63 -13.55 -6.87 16.22
N ILE A 64 -13.55 -5.65 15.66
CA ILE A 64 -12.37 -5.04 15.05
C ILE A 64 -11.29 -4.83 16.12
N PHE A 65 -11.66 -4.25 17.27
CA PHE A 65 -10.76 -3.97 18.37
C PHE A 65 -10.18 -5.25 18.97
N GLY A 66 -11.00 -6.29 19.15
CA GLY A 66 -10.56 -7.60 19.62
C GLY A 66 -9.51 -8.24 18.70
N ARG A 67 -9.63 -8.07 17.38
CA ARG A 67 -8.61 -8.55 16.42
C ARG A 67 -7.38 -7.64 16.36
N MET A 68 -7.58 -6.32 16.41
CA MET A 68 -6.48 -5.35 16.32
C MET A 68 -5.64 -5.31 17.58
N PHE A 69 -6.22 -5.48 18.75
CA PHE A 69 -5.50 -5.34 20.02
C PHE A 69 -5.44 -6.65 20.78
N LYS A 70 -5.58 -7.81 20.11
CA LYS A 70 -5.51 -9.14 20.76
C LYS A 70 -4.41 -9.26 21.84
N PRO A 71 -3.16 -8.77 21.61
CA PRO A 71 -2.07 -8.88 22.60
C PRO A 71 -2.20 -7.98 23.84
N TYR A 72 -3.11 -7.00 23.86
CA TYR A 72 -3.26 -6.05 24.96
C TYR A 72 -4.20 -6.60 26.04
N GLU A 73 -4.03 -6.13 27.28
CA GLU A 73 -4.88 -6.54 28.39
C GLU A 73 -6.30 -5.95 28.29
N SER A 74 -7.26 -6.58 28.95
CA SER A 74 -8.68 -6.17 28.87
C SER A 74 -8.92 -4.73 29.32
N ALA A 75 -8.19 -4.25 30.33
CA ALA A 75 -8.31 -2.88 30.83
C ALA A 75 -7.75 -1.84 29.82
N GLU A 76 -6.63 -2.14 29.18
CA GLU A 76 -6.04 -1.29 28.14
C GLU A 76 -6.96 -1.24 26.91
N LYS A 77 -7.50 -2.39 26.49
CA LYS A 77 -8.48 -2.46 25.41
C LYS A 77 -9.70 -1.58 25.69
N ALA A 78 -10.23 -1.61 26.91
CA ALA A 78 -11.38 -0.80 27.30
C ALA A 78 -11.06 0.70 27.23
N ALA A 79 -9.90 1.12 27.74
CA ALA A 79 -9.46 2.51 27.72
C ALA A 79 -9.38 3.10 26.30
N LEU A 80 -8.99 2.28 25.32
CA LEU A 80 -8.91 2.71 23.91
C LEU A 80 -10.26 2.60 23.17
N LEU A 81 -11.11 1.65 23.55
CA LEU A 81 -12.37 1.37 22.87
C LEU A 81 -13.49 2.34 23.26
N GLU A 82 -13.53 2.79 24.52
CA GLU A 82 -14.58 3.69 25.01
C GLU A 82 -14.64 5.03 24.26
N PRO A 83 -13.53 5.74 24.00
CA PRO A 83 -13.55 6.95 23.16
C PRO A 83 -14.07 6.69 21.75
N LEU A 84 -13.71 5.54 21.17
CA LEU A 84 -14.15 5.18 19.82
C LEU A 84 -15.67 4.89 19.77
N LYS A 85 -16.21 4.22 20.80
CA LYS A 85 -17.66 4.01 20.96
C LYS A 85 -18.39 5.34 21.16
N ALA A 86 -17.80 6.30 21.87
CA ALA A 86 -18.38 7.64 22.01
C ALA A 86 -18.47 8.37 20.66
N ILE A 87 -17.42 8.27 19.83
CA ILE A 87 -17.42 8.82 18.46
C ILE A 87 -18.48 8.13 17.59
N ASP A 88 -18.61 6.81 17.70
CA ASP A 88 -19.54 6.02 16.90
C ASP A 88 -21.01 6.44 17.10
N LYS A 89 -21.39 6.83 18.33
CA LYS A 89 -22.74 7.34 18.64
C LYS A 89 -23.18 8.52 17.77
N THR A 90 -22.24 9.30 17.25
CA THR A 90 -22.51 10.48 16.39
C THR A 90 -22.17 10.25 14.93
N SER A 91 -21.22 9.35 14.65
CA SER A 91 -20.65 9.17 13.31
C SER A 91 -21.10 7.87 12.62
N HIS A 92 -21.83 7.01 13.34
CA HIS A 92 -22.43 5.76 12.87
C HIS A 92 -21.43 4.92 12.07
N LEU A 93 -20.20 4.76 12.59
CA LEU A 93 -19.11 4.07 11.93
C LEU A 93 -19.46 2.61 11.70
N GLU A 94 -20.04 1.92 12.68
CA GLU A 94 -20.43 0.52 12.53
C GLU A 94 -21.44 0.32 11.41
N ASP A 95 -22.48 1.15 11.34
CA ASP A 95 -23.51 1.03 10.31
C ASP A 95 -22.93 1.31 8.94
N ARG A 96 -22.10 2.35 8.83
CA ARG A 96 -21.37 2.65 7.60
C ARG A 96 -20.42 1.52 7.20
N LEU A 97 -19.79 0.84 8.16
CA LEU A 97 -18.94 -0.33 7.88
C LEU A 97 -19.76 -1.53 7.40
N LYS A 98 -20.94 -1.79 8.00
CA LYS A 98 -21.87 -2.84 7.59
C LYS A 98 -22.37 -2.60 6.16
N GLU A 99 -22.76 -1.38 5.84
CA GLU A 99 -23.20 -0.97 4.49
C GLU A 99 -22.09 -1.07 3.45
N ASN A 100 -20.84 -0.86 3.87
CA ASN A 100 -19.65 -0.91 3.01
C ASN A 100 -18.84 -2.21 3.19
N CYS A 101 -19.48 -3.31 3.62
CA CYS A 101 -18.79 -4.58 3.86
C CYS A 101 -18.27 -5.24 2.57
N THR A 102 -18.78 -4.82 1.42
CA THR A 102 -18.34 -5.27 0.10
C THR A 102 -17.53 -4.18 -0.59
N ILE A 103 -16.25 -4.44 -0.83
CA ILE A 103 -15.32 -3.44 -1.38
C ILE A 103 -14.60 -4.02 -2.59
N ASN A 104 -14.55 -3.25 -3.67
CA ASN A 104 -13.67 -3.53 -4.80
C ASN A 104 -12.24 -3.16 -4.43
N THR A 105 -11.34 -4.14 -4.50
CA THR A 105 -9.94 -3.98 -4.15
C THR A 105 -9.03 -4.17 -5.33
N TRP A 106 -7.89 -3.49 -5.33
CA TRP A 106 -6.83 -3.62 -6.31
C TRP A 106 -5.47 -3.41 -5.66
N VAL A 107 -4.42 -3.93 -6.30
CA VAL A 107 -3.04 -3.73 -5.90
C VAL A 107 -2.54 -2.43 -6.52
N HIS A 108 -1.93 -1.58 -5.71
CA HIS A 108 -1.35 -0.33 -6.18
C HIS A 108 -0.05 -0.58 -6.96
N ALA A 109 0.31 0.35 -7.84
CA ALA A 109 1.47 0.23 -8.73
C ALA A 109 2.80 0.00 -7.99
N GLU A 110 2.99 0.68 -6.84
CA GLU A 110 4.17 0.52 -5.99
C GLU A 110 4.37 -0.96 -5.62
N LEU A 111 3.29 -1.63 -5.21
CA LEU A 111 3.33 -3.01 -4.74
C LEU A 111 3.40 -4.01 -5.88
N LEU A 112 2.84 -3.68 -7.05
CA LEU A 112 3.00 -4.49 -8.26
C LEU A 112 4.48 -4.58 -8.66
N LEU A 113 5.18 -3.45 -8.67
CA LEU A 113 6.61 -3.42 -9.01
C LEU A 113 7.47 -4.11 -7.95
N VAL A 114 7.25 -3.82 -6.67
CA VAL A 114 7.96 -4.47 -5.55
C VAL A 114 7.79 -6.00 -5.61
N ASN A 115 6.55 -6.48 -5.80
CA ASN A 115 6.27 -7.91 -5.91
C ASN A 115 6.91 -8.52 -7.16
N HIS A 116 6.83 -7.85 -8.31
CA HIS A 116 7.42 -8.34 -9.56
C HIS A 116 8.94 -8.52 -9.44
N PHE A 117 9.64 -7.52 -8.90
CA PHE A 117 11.09 -7.60 -8.70
C PHE A 117 11.46 -8.65 -7.66
N HIS A 118 10.71 -8.75 -6.56
CA HIS A 118 11.00 -9.72 -5.51
C HIS A 118 10.79 -11.17 -5.95
N THR A 119 9.61 -11.48 -6.50
CA THR A 119 9.22 -12.85 -6.89
C THR A 119 10.07 -13.40 -8.02
N ARG A 120 10.57 -12.54 -8.91
CA ARG A 120 11.43 -12.93 -10.05
C ARG A 120 12.92 -12.73 -9.78
N ASN A 121 13.30 -12.30 -8.58
CA ASN A 121 14.68 -12.01 -8.20
C ASN A 121 15.40 -11.10 -9.21
N LEU A 122 14.74 -10.01 -9.64
CA LEU A 122 15.31 -9.08 -10.60
C LEU A 122 16.37 -8.20 -9.94
N ARG A 123 17.40 -7.84 -10.72
CA ARG A 123 18.49 -6.98 -10.27
C ARG A 123 18.12 -5.50 -10.42
N PHE A 124 18.54 -4.71 -9.45
CA PHE A 124 18.48 -3.26 -9.50
C PHE A 124 19.81 -2.68 -9.97
N VAL A 125 19.77 -1.51 -10.61
CA VAL A 125 20.98 -0.76 -10.98
C VAL A 125 21.75 -0.43 -9.71
N ASP A 126 23.03 -0.77 -9.68
CA ASP A 126 23.95 -0.58 -8.55
C ASP A 126 23.44 -1.14 -7.20
N GLY A 127 22.50 -2.09 -7.24
CA GLY A 127 21.86 -2.63 -6.04
C GLY A 127 20.89 -1.67 -5.34
N ASP A 128 20.62 -0.49 -5.90
CA ASP A 128 19.66 0.47 -5.34
C ASP A 128 18.23 -0.02 -5.58
N LYS A 129 17.63 -0.62 -4.55
CA LYS A 129 16.27 -1.19 -4.58
C LYS A 129 15.17 -0.14 -4.55
N TYR A 130 15.35 0.95 -5.29
CA TYR A 130 14.42 2.05 -5.44
C TYR A 130 13.32 1.72 -6.45
N VAL A 131 12.07 1.94 -6.04
CA VAL A 131 10.88 1.82 -6.90
C VAL A 131 10.21 3.19 -6.98
N GLY A 132 10.37 3.85 -8.13
CA GLY A 132 9.74 5.14 -8.41
C GLY A 132 8.32 4.99 -8.93
N CYS A 133 7.39 5.80 -8.41
CA CYS A 133 6.01 5.90 -8.89
C CYS A 133 5.60 7.36 -9.11
N SER A 134 4.54 7.59 -9.87
CA SER A 134 4.08 8.95 -10.24
C SER A 134 3.59 9.80 -9.05
N LYS A 135 3.32 9.17 -7.91
CA LYS A 135 2.95 9.80 -6.64
C LYS A 135 3.73 9.14 -5.50
N PRO A 136 3.94 9.86 -4.36
CA PRO A 136 4.38 9.22 -3.12
C PRO A 136 3.46 8.06 -2.74
N ALA A 137 3.98 7.10 -1.99
CA ALA A 137 3.24 5.92 -1.58
C ALA A 137 2.04 6.28 -0.69
N CYS A 138 0.96 5.52 -0.84
CA CYS A 138 -0.12 5.55 0.16
C CYS A 138 0.35 5.00 1.51
N PHE A 139 -0.42 5.23 2.58
CA PHE A 139 -0.04 4.78 3.92
C PHE A 139 0.18 3.26 3.97
N LEU A 140 -0.72 2.46 3.37
CA LEU A 140 -0.62 1.00 3.37
C LEU A 140 0.51 0.49 2.47
N CYS A 141 0.75 1.11 1.30
CA CYS A 141 1.92 0.78 0.47
C CYS A 141 3.23 1.05 1.22
N PHE A 142 3.34 2.19 1.88
CA PHE A 142 4.52 2.55 2.67
C PHE A 142 4.77 1.53 3.79
N GLN A 143 3.75 1.20 4.58
CA GLN A 143 3.87 0.23 5.67
C GLN A 143 4.23 -1.16 5.15
N TYR A 144 3.63 -1.59 4.03
CA TYR A 144 3.93 -2.87 3.40
C TYR A 144 5.39 -2.94 2.92
N ILE A 145 5.87 -1.92 2.21
CA ILE A 145 7.26 -1.85 1.72
C ILE A 145 8.24 -1.79 2.90
N SER A 146 7.91 -1.06 3.96
CA SER A 146 8.73 -0.99 5.19
C SER A 146 8.80 -2.31 5.95
N ALA A 147 7.78 -3.16 5.82
CA ALA A 147 7.76 -4.50 6.40
C ALA A 147 8.34 -5.57 5.47
N HIS A 148 8.71 -5.21 4.23
CA HIS A 148 9.10 -6.17 3.20
C HIS A 148 10.54 -6.68 3.41
N PRO A 149 10.79 -8.01 3.45
CA PRO A 149 12.12 -8.58 3.72
C PRO A 149 13.13 -8.32 2.60
N GLY A 150 12.66 -7.98 1.41
CA GLY A 150 13.49 -7.64 0.25
C GLY A 150 14.37 -6.40 0.40
N GLY A 151 14.22 -5.59 1.45
CA GLY A 151 15.09 -4.45 1.74
C GLY A 151 14.99 -3.32 0.71
N PHE A 152 13.77 -3.03 0.23
CA PHE A 152 13.52 -1.97 -0.75
C PHE A 152 13.75 -0.58 -0.14
N ALA A 153 14.21 0.37 -0.95
CA ALA A 153 14.31 1.75 -0.52
C ALA A 153 12.91 2.30 -0.19
N LEU A 154 12.78 2.98 0.95
CA LEU A 154 11.49 3.48 1.40
C LEU A 154 11.03 4.65 0.52
N PRO A 155 9.83 4.59 -0.07
CA PRO A 155 9.29 5.73 -0.81
C PRO A 155 8.85 6.84 0.14
N ALA A 156 8.80 8.07 -0.35
CA ALA A 156 8.04 9.13 0.32
C ALA A 156 6.56 8.70 0.45
N THR A 157 5.84 9.20 1.47
CA THR A 157 4.41 8.89 1.65
C THR A 157 3.54 10.14 1.70
N HIS A 158 2.36 10.06 1.08
CA HIS A 158 1.33 11.11 1.19
C HIS A 158 0.32 10.80 2.32
N LYS A 159 0.54 9.76 3.12
CA LYS A 159 -0.26 9.37 4.31
C LYS A 159 -1.76 9.15 4.11
N LYS A 160 -2.25 8.96 2.87
CA LYS A 160 -3.69 8.67 2.64
C LYS A 160 -3.93 7.17 2.74
N LEU A 161 -5.06 6.83 3.34
CA LEU A 161 -5.59 5.48 3.43
C LEU A 161 -6.59 5.25 2.29
N TYR A 162 -6.47 4.14 1.56
CA TYR A 162 -7.40 3.77 0.50
C TYR A 162 -8.12 2.47 0.89
N LYS A 163 -9.45 2.52 0.93
CA LYS A 163 -10.28 1.36 1.31
C LYS A 163 -10.18 0.20 0.31
N GLY A 164 -10.00 0.50 -0.98
CA GLY A 164 -9.81 -0.48 -2.05
C GLY A 164 -8.38 -1.03 -2.16
N TRP A 165 -7.54 -0.83 -1.15
CA TRP A 165 -6.16 -1.35 -1.16
C TRP A 165 -6.13 -2.85 -0.87
N ARG A 166 -5.20 -3.55 -1.52
CA ARG A 166 -4.89 -4.96 -1.24
C ARG A 166 -3.41 -5.24 -1.45
N HIS A 167 -2.85 -6.16 -0.66
CA HIS A 167 -1.50 -6.66 -0.87
C HIS A 167 -1.39 -7.40 -2.22
N PRO A 168 -0.18 -7.58 -2.77
CA PRO A 168 0.03 -8.34 -4.00
C PRO A 168 -0.63 -9.72 -4.00
N ASP A 169 -1.11 -10.11 -5.18
CA ASP A 169 -1.56 -11.47 -5.46
C ASP A 169 -0.36 -12.39 -5.60
N ILE A 170 -0.49 -13.62 -5.09
CA ILE A 170 0.42 -14.71 -5.39
C ILE A 170 -0.21 -15.45 -6.55
N VAL A 171 0.40 -15.36 -7.72
CA VAL A 171 -0.10 -16.00 -8.93
C VAL A 171 0.61 -17.34 -9.04
N ASP A 172 -0.17 -18.42 -8.98
CA ASP A 172 0.36 -19.76 -9.25
C ASP A 172 0.88 -19.80 -10.69
N ASN A 173 2.08 -20.33 -10.86
CA ASN A 173 2.49 -20.85 -12.16
C ASN A 173 2.18 -22.36 -12.16
N PRO A 174 1.01 -22.79 -12.67
CA PRO A 174 0.55 -24.18 -12.54
C PRO A 174 1.41 -25.21 -13.30
N ALA A 175 2.44 -24.79 -14.04
CA ALA A 175 3.22 -25.65 -14.92
C ALA A 175 4.49 -26.28 -14.29
N ALA A 176 4.79 -26.08 -13.00
CA ALA A 176 6.03 -26.61 -12.40
C ALA A 176 5.81 -27.26 -11.02
N PRO A 177 6.33 -28.48 -10.75
CA PRO A 177 6.34 -29.08 -9.41
C PRO A 177 7.11 -28.26 -8.36
N ALA A 178 8.11 -27.49 -8.81
CA ALA A 178 8.81 -26.49 -7.99
C ALA A 178 7.94 -25.26 -7.65
N ALA A 179 6.74 -25.14 -8.22
CA ALA A 179 5.83 -24.04 -7.98
C ALA A 179 5.14 -24.15 -6.61
N ALA A 180 4.81 -25.36 -6.11
CA ALA A 180 4.11 -25.49 -4.83
C ALA A 180 4.94 -24.96 -3.64
N ALA A 181 6.18 -25.42 -3.50
CA ALA A 181 7.08 -24.95 -2.44
C ALA A 181 7.43 -23.45 -2.60
N LEU A 182 7.46 -22.93 -3.82
CA LEU A 182 7.64 -21.50 -4.07
C LEU A 182 6.39 -20.72 -3.65
N THR A 183 5.20 -21.18 -4.02
CA THR A 183 3.91 -20.60 -3.62
C THR A 183 3.81 -20.57 -2.09
N ASP A 184 4.08 -21.66 -1.39
CA ASP A 184 4.08 -21.72 0.08
C ASP A 184 5.01 -20.68 0.71
N ARG A 185 6.22 -20.53 0.15
CA ARG A 185 7.19 -19.52 0.60
C ARG A 185 6.70 -18.10 0.36
N LEU A 186 6.09 -17.83 -0.79
CA LEU A 186 5.52 -16.53 -1.11
C LEU A 186 4.30 -16.22 -0.23
N GLU A 187 3.46 -17.22 0.06
CA GLU A 187 2.32 -17.09 0.97
C GLU A 187 2.76 -16.77 2.38
N LYS A 188 3.75 -17.51 2.88
CA LYS A 188 4.37 -17.25 4.17
C LYS A 188 4.99 -15.85 4.21
N CYS A 189 5.79 -15.48 3.20
CA CYS A 189 6.39 -14.15 3.11
C CYS A 189 5.32 -13.04 3.16
N ARG A 190 4.25 -13.17 2.36
CA ARG A 190 3.13 -12.22 2.35
C ARG A 190 2.43 -12.13 3.70
N ALA A 191 2.20 -13.26 4.37
CA ALA A 191 1.62 -13.30 5.70
C ALA A 191 2.53 -12.61 6.73
N ASP A 192 3.83 -12.87 6.68
CA ASP A 192 4.83 -12.26 7.57
C ASP A 192 4.90 -10.74 7.37
N ILE A 193 4.91 -10.26 6.12
CA ILE A 193 4.86 -8.82 5.81
C ILE A 193 3.58 -8.19 6.35
N THR A 194 2.43 -8.84 6.13
CA THR A 194 1.14 -8.32 6.58
C THR A 194 1.07 -8.26 8.10
N ASN A 195 1.56 -9.30 8.79
CA ASN A 195 1.64 -9.32 10.24
C ASN A 195 2.57 -8.20 10.75
N ALA A 196 3.76 -8.06 10.17
CA ALA A 196 4.71 -7.01 10.55
C ALA A 196 4.16 -5.59 10.30
N MET A 197 3.47 -5.35 9.18
CA MET A 197 2.84 -4.05 8.92
C MET A 197 1.72 -3.77 9.94
N VAL A 198 0.92 -4.78 10.28
CA VAL A 198 -0.17 -4.64 11.24
C VAL A 198 0.38 -4.33 12.64
N GLN A 199 1.49 -4.94 13.05
CA GLN A 199 2.14 -4.60 14.32
C GLN A 199 2.64 -3.15 14.35
N LYS A 200 3.26 -2.66 13.27
CA LYS A 200 3.67 -1.25 13.15
C LYS A 200 2.48 -0.30 13.23
N ILE A 201 1.38 -0.63 12.56
CA ILE A 201 0.16 0.17 12.60
C ILE A 201 -0.42 0.20 14.02
N ARG A 202 -0.45 -0.94 14.73
CA ARG A 202 -0.88 -1.01 16.13
C ARG A 202 -0.03 -0.12 17.03
N ALA A 203 1.29 -0.22 16.94
CA ALA A 203 2.20 0.60 17.73
C ALA A 203 1.93 2.10 17.49
N HIS A 204 1.80 2.51 16.23
CA HIS A 204 1.50 3.90 15.89
C HIS A 204 0.15 4.40 16.40
N LEU A 205 -0.85 3.52 16.47
CA LEU A 205 -2.17 3.88 17.01
C LEU A 205 -2.12 4.05 18.53
N VAL A 206 -1.37 3.20 19.23
CA VAL A 206 -1.20 3.33 20.69
C VAL A 206 -0.41 4.58 21.06
N GLU A 207 0.60 4.97 20.28
CA GLU A 207 1.36 6.21 20.51
C GLU A 207 0.52 7.50 20.35
N GLN A 208 -0.63 7.42 19.68
CA GLN A 208 -1.50 8.58 19.42
C GLN A 208 -2.58 8.81 20.49
N ILE A 209 -2.65 7.93 21.49
CA ILE A 209 -3.67 7.94 22.55
C ILE A 209 -3.01 8.21 23.89
#